data_AF-A0A4R9PMI0-F1
#
_entry.id   AF-A0A4R9PMI0-F1
#
_cell.length_a   1.000
_cell.length_b   1.000
_cell.length_c   1.000
_cell.angle_alpha   90.00
_cell.angle_beta   90.00
_cell.angle_gamma   90.00
#
_symmetry.space_group_name_H-M   'P 1'
#
loop_
_entity.id
_entity.type
_entity.pdbx_description
1 polymer ?
#
loop_
_entity_poly.entity_id
_entity_poly.type
_entity_poly.pdbx_seq_one_letter_code
_entity_poly.pdbx_strand_id
1 'polypeptide(L)' 'LYGIESGLRQARKHLGWYLDRHARGVAGDSRKAIMTAFEPARVIALLRDVFPRDPQTMNLRSAA' A
#
# COMPACT_ATOMS: atom_id res chain seq x y z
N LEU A 1 14.75 18.69 -2.16
CA LEU A 1 13.57 17.87 -1.82
C LEU A 1 13.00 17.29 -3.11
N TYR A 2 12.63 16.01 -3.16
CA TYR A 2 12.19 15.35 -4.41
C TYR A 2 10.85 15.87 -4.99
N GLY A 3 10.04 16.60 -4.22
CA GLY A 3 8.68 16.99 -4.64
C GLY A 3 7.72 15.80 -4.70
N ILE A 4 6.43 16.06 -4.87
CA ILE A 4 5.38 15.04 -4.79
C ILE A 4 5.53 13.98 -5.88
N GLU A 5 5.75 14.38 -7.13
CA GLU A 5 5.80 13.44 -8.26
C GLU A 5 7.00 12.50 -8.20
N SER A 6 8.21 13.03 -7.96
CA SER A 6 9.39 12.18 -7.83
C SER A 6 9.32 11.34 -6.57
N GLY A 7 8.82 11.89 -5.46
CA GLY A 7 8.56 11.14 -4.23
C GLY A 7 7.65 9.95 -4.48
N LEU A 8 6.53 10.16 -5.18
CA LEU A 8 5.57 9.10 -5.51
C LEU A 8 6.18 8.05 -6.44
N ARG A 9 7.01 8.47 -7.41
CA ARG A 9 7.72 7.54 -8.29
C ARG A 9 8.68 6.64 -7.52
N GLN A 10 9.44 7.18 -6.56
CA GLN A 10 10.33 6.37 -5.74
C GLN A 10 9.54 5.47 -4.79
N ALA A 11 8.50 5.98 -4.13
CA ALA A 11 7.65 5.20 -3.23
C ALA A 11 7.08 3.95 -3.91
N ARG A 12 6.53 4.09 -5.13
CA ARG A 12 5.96 2.96 -5.88
C ARG A 12 6.96 1.83 -6.14
N LYS A 13 8.25 2.12 -6.31
CA LYS A 13 9.27 1.06 -6.46
C LYS A 13 9.32 0.14 -5.23
N HIS A 14 9.27 0.73 -4.04
CA HIS A 14 9.23 -0.03 -2.79
C HIS A 14 7.89 -0.72 -2.59
N LEU A 15 6.78 -0.08 -2.94
CA LEU A 15 5.45 -0.69 -2.84
C LEU A 15 5.33 -1.98 -3.65
N GLY A 16 5.98 -2.05 -4.81
CA GLY A 16 6.06 -3.29 -5.60
C GLY A 16 6.56 -4.48 -4.77
N TRP A 17 7.66 -4.30 -4.02
CA TRP A 17 8.22 -5.34 -3.15
C TRP A 17 7.27 -5.74 -2.02
N TYR A 18 6.59 -4.77 -1.40
CA TYR A 18 5.61 -5.06 -0.34
C TYR A 18 4.40 -5.83 -0.86
N LEU A 19 3.88 -5.46 -2.02
CA LEU A 19 2.76 -6.16 -2.65
C LEU A 19 3.14 -7.61 -2.97
N ASP A 20 4.33 -7.81 -3.54
CA ASP A 20 4.81 -9.15 -3.89
C ASP A 20 5.05 -10.04 -2.66
N ARG A 21 5.39 -9.46 -1.49
CA ARG A 21 5.62 -10.22 -0.26
C ARG A 21 4.37 -10.44 0.59
N HIS A 22 3.53 -9.41 0.74
CA HIS A 22 2.46 -9.38 1.73
C HIS A 22 1.06 -9.38 1.12
N ALA A 23 0.93 -9.18 -0.20
CA ALA A 23 -0.36 -9.02 -0.87
C ALA A 23 -0.50 -9.93 -2.11
N ARG A 24 0.09 -11.12 -2.09
CA ARG A 24 0.12 -12.05 -3.25
C ARG A 24 -1.26 -12.48 -3.77
N GLY A 25 -2.30 -12.38 -2.94
CA GLY A 25 -3.69 -12.69 -3.31
C GLY A 25 -4.47 -11.50 -3.90
N VAL A 26 -3.87 -10.32 -4.01
CA VAL A 26 -4.52 -9.12 -4.55
C VAL A 26 -4.75 -9.26 -6.05
N ALA A 27 -5.94 -8.86 -6.51
CA ALA A 27 -6.29 -8.80 -7.93
C ALA A 27 -5.28 -7.94 -8.72
N GLY A 28 -4.87 -8.43 -9.91
CA GLY A 28 -3.88 -7.77 -10.75
C GLY A 28 -4.20 -6.30 -11.06
N ASP A 29 -5.49 -5.96 -11.20
CA ASP A 29 -5.96 -4.60 -11.44
C ASP A 29 -5.67 -3.65 -10.26
N SER A 30 -5.77 -4.14 -9.02
CA SER A 30 -5.44 -3.35 -7.82
C SER A 30 -3.94 -3.09 -7.72
N ARG A 31 -3.10 -4.11 -8.00
CA ARG A 31 -1.64 -3.93 -8.08
C ARG A 31 -1.27 -2.92 -9.16
N LYS A 32 -1.86 -3.03 -10.35
CA LYS A 32 -1.64 -2.11 -11.46
C LYS A 32 -2.03 -0.68 -11.07
N ALA A 33 -3.21 -0.48 -10.50
CA ALA A 33 -3.70 0.83 -10.08
C ALA A 33 -2.77 1.51 -9.06
N ILE A 34 -2.26 0.76 -8.06
CA ILE A 34 -1.28 1.27 -7.09
C ILE A 34 0.03 1.68 -7.80
N MET A 35 0.51 0.84 -8.71
CA MET A 35 1.78 1.02 -9.39
C MET A 35 1.76 2.09 -10.48
N THR A 36 0.60 2.61 -10.91
CA THR A 36 0.49 3.61 -11.97
C THR A 36 -0.16 4.93 -11.58
N ALA A 37 -0.78 5.04 -10.40
CA ALA A 37 -1.42 6.29 -9.97
C ALA A 37 -0.42 7.46 -9.82
N PHE A 38 -0.90 8.66 -10.16
CA PHE A 38 -0.16 9.93 -10.03
C PHE A 38 -0.56 10.75 -8.79
N GLU A 39 -1.62 10.32 -8.10
CA GLU A 39 -2.11 10.97 -6.89
C GLU A 39 -1.74 10.16 -5.64
N PRO A 40 -0.99 10.75 -4.68
CA PRO A 40 -0.63 10.06 -3.44
C PRO A 40 -1.84 9.58 -2.64
N ALA A 41 -2.91 10.38 -2.59
CA ALA A 41 -4.14 10.03 -1.88
C ALA A 41 -4.79 8.76 -2.44
N ARG A 42 -4.81 8.61 -3.78
CA ARG A 42 -5.33 7.40 -4.43
C ARG A 42 -4.50 6.16 -4.10
N VAL A 43 -3.16 6.29 -4.09
CA VAL A 43 -2.27 5.20 -3.68
C VAL A 43 -2.54 4.78 -2.24
N ILE A 44 -2.65 5.73 -1.32
CA ILE A 44 -2.93 5.44 0.10
C ILE A 44 -4.28 4.74 0.28
N ALA A 45 -5.31 5.17 -0.44
CA ALA A 45 -6.63 4.52 -0.39
C ALA A 45 -6.54 3.05 -0.84
N LEU A 46 -5.95 2.80 -2.01
CA LEU A 46 -5.77 1.44 -2.52
C LEU A 46 -4.93 0.57 -1.58
N LEU A 47 -3.87 1.13 -0.96
CA LEU A 47 -3.04 0.41 0.00
C LEU A 47 -3.84 -0.07 1.23
N ARG A 48 -4.83 0.69 1.69
CA ARG A 48 -5.70 0.27 2.80
C ARG A 48 -6.60 -0.90 2.41
N ASP A 49 -7.02 -0.95 1.15
CA ASP A 49 -7.83 -2.04 0.64
C ASP A 49 -7.02 -3.33 0.50
N VAL A 50 -5.75 -3.24 0.07
CA VAL A 50 -4.89 -4.42 -0.15
C VAL A 50 -4.13 -4.90 1.09
N PHE A 51 -3.91 -4.03 2.07
CA PHE A 51 -3.29 -4.36 3.35
C PHE A 51 -4.32 -4.21 4.48
N PRO A 52 -5.25 -5.17 4.61
CA PRO A 52 -6.20 -5.14 5.70
C PRO A 52 -5.43 -5.16 7.02
N ARG A 53 -5.94 -4.38 7.99
CA ARG A 53 -5.38 -4.34 9.33
C ARG A 53 -5.41 -5.75 9.92
N ASP A 54 -4.25 -6.24 10.36
CA ASP A 54 -4.16 -7.55 11.01
C ASP A 54 -5.09 -7.56 12.25
N PRO A 55 -6.12 -8.44 12.30
CA PRO A 55 -7.02 -8.55 13.43
C PRO A 55 -6.29 -8.76 14.76
N GLN A 56 -5.12 -9.43 14.73
CA GLN A 56 -4.34 -9.74 15.92
C GLN A 56 -3.74 -8.49 16.58
N THR A 57 -3.46 -7.45 15.79
CA THR A 57 -2.95 -6.16 16.32
C THR A 57 -4.01 -5.41 17.14
N MET A 58 -5.30 -5.68 16.89
CA MET A 58 -6.39 -5.09 17.68
C MET A 58 -6.53 -5.76 19.05
N ASN A 59 -6.42 -7.10 19.10
CA ASN A 59 -6.52 -7.87 20.34
C ASN A 59 -5.41 -7.53 21.35
N LEU A 60 -4.20 -7.23 20.88
CA LEU A 60 -3.06 -6.86 21.73
C LEU A 60 -3.26 -5.52 22.48
N ARG A 61 -4.15 -4.63 22.00
CA ARG A 61 -4.41 -3.32 22.63
C ARG A 61 -5.56 -3.34 23.64
N SER A 62 -6.36 -4.41 23.67
CA SER A 62 -7.55 -4.52 24.53
C SER A 62 -7.29 -5.29 25.82
N ALA A 63 -6.05 -5.74 26.06
CA ALA A 63 -5.66 -6.56 27.21
C ALA A 63 -4.86 -5.79 28.28
N ALA A 64 -5.14 -4.50 28.47
CA ALA A 64 -4.52 -3.66 29.51
C ALA A 64 -5.54 -3.24 30.57
#